data_AF-A0A385YXY8-F1
#
_entry.id   AF-A0A385YXY8-F1
#
_cell.length_a   1.000
_cell.length_b   1.000
_cell.length_c   1.000
_cell.angle_alpha   90.00
_cell.angle_beta   90.00
_cell.angle_gamma   90.00
#
_symmetry.space_group_name_H-M   'P 1'
#
loop_
_entity.id
_entity.type
_entity.pdbx_description
1 polymer ?
#
loop_
_entity_poly.entity_id
_entity_poly.type
_entity_poly.pdbx_seq_one_letter_code
_entity_poly.pdbx_strand_id
1 'polypeptide(L)'
;MIEALIGMLLVAVIGLGLVYTSSRVAVSHKDMNLQSLAVAQLRDLLQRNGSGSLDLCATAPSIKLPPQLSLPVSVSGCDASLSASVGKTSDSARKTLTGLHGPLSLSVTDPALGGEVRVGGGL
;
A
#
# COMPACT_ATOMS: atom_id res chain seq x y z
N MET A 1 19.25 -24.30 -48.93
CA MET A 1 18.25 -23.22 -49.04
C MET A 1 17.09 -23.40 -48.06
N ILE A 2 16.43 -24.56 -48.02
CA ILE A 2 15.31 -24.81 -47.08
C ILE A 2 15.73 -24.77 -45.61
N GLU A 3 16.96 -25.21 -45.32
CA GLU A 3 17.55 -25.18 -43.97
C GLU A 3 17.73 -23.76 -43.42
N ALA A 4 18.15 -22.81 -44.28
CA ALA A 4 18.25 -21.40 -43.91
C ALA A 4 16.86 -20.78 -43.65
N LEU A 5 15.84 -21.25 -44.37
CA LEU A 5 14.44 -20.84 -44.21
C LEU A 5 13.87 -21.30 -42.86
N ILE A 6 14.20 -22.54 -42.45
CA ILE A 6 13.84 -23.10 -41.14
C ILE A 6 14.58 -22.37 -40.01
N GLY A 7 15.88 -22.07 -40.19
CA GLY A 7 16.67 -21.30 -39.23
C GLY A 7 16.11 -19.90 -38.98
N MET A 8 15.72 -19.18 -40.05
CA MET A 8 15.12 -17.85 -39.95
C MET A 8 13.76 -17.90 -39.23
N LEU A 9 12.95 -18.93 -39.50
CA LEU A 9 11.66 -19.13 -38.85
C LEU A 9 11.81 -19.40 -37.35
N LEU A 10 12.78 -20.23 -36.93
CA LEU A 10 13.03 -20.51 -35.52
C LEU A 10 13.47 -19.25 -34.75
N VAL A 11 14.37 -18.45 -35.33
CA VAL A 11 14.80 -17.18 -34.71
C VAL A 11 13.64 -16.19 -34.60
N ALA A 12 12.75 -16.13 -35.60
CA ALA A 12 11.57 -15.28 -35.56
C ALA A 12 10.61 -15.68 -34.42
N VAL A 13 10.35 -16.98 -34.24
CA VAL A 13 9.48 -17.48 -33.15
C VAL A 13 10.09 -17.20 -31.78
N ILE A 14 11.41 -17.41 -31.62
CA ILE A 14 12.12 -17.11 -30.37
C ILE A 14 12.10 -15.61 -30.08
N GLY A 15 12.33 -14.76 -31.08
CA GLY A 15 12.29 -13.31 -30.96
C GLY A 15 10.92 -12.79 -30.50
N LEU A 16 9.83 -13.32 -31.09
CA LEU A 16 8.46 -13.00 -30.68
C LEU A 16 8.18 -13.39 -29.22
N GLY A 17 8.65 -14.56 -28.77
CA GLY A 17 8.50 -15.01 -27.39
C GLY A 17 9.23 -14.09 -26.39
N LEU A 18 10.42 -13.61 -26.74
CA LEU A 18 11.20 -12.68 -25.90
C LEU A 18 10.53 -11.30 -25.79
N VAL A 19 9.99 -10.77 -26.90
CA VAL A 19 9.28 -9.49 -26.89
C VAL A 19 7.98 -9.58 -26.09
N TYR A 20 7.26 -10.70 -26.20
CA TYR A 20 6.03 -10.90 -25.44
C TYR A 20 6.28 -10.94 -23.93
N THR A 21 7.30 -11.68 -23.49
CA THR A 21 7.64 -11.75 -22.06
C THR A 21 8.18 -10.42 -21.53
N SER A 22 9.04 -9.73 -22.28
CA SER A 22 9.56 -8.41 -21.86
C SER A 22 8.43 -7.37 -21.71
N SER A 23 7.44 -7.41 -22.59
CA SER A 23 6.26 -6.54 -22.52
C SER A 23 5.47 -6.77 -21.22
N ARG A 24 5.26 -8.03 -20.84
CA ARG A 24 4.58 -8.40 -19.58
C ARG A 24 5.39 -8.00 -18.35
N VAL A 25 6.72 -8.13 -18.40
CA VAL A 25 7.62 -7.73 -17.31
C VAL A 25 7.63 -6.21 -17.12
N ALA A 26 7.63 -5.42 -18.21
CA ALA A 26 7.57 -3.97 -18.15
C ALA A 26 6.28 -3.47 -17.48
N VAL A 27 5.14 -4.11 -17.77
CA VAL A 27 3.86 -3.80 -17.10
C VAL A 27 3.93 -4.17 -15.61
N SER A 28 4.45 -5.35 -15.26
CA SER A 28 4.63 -5.76 -13.87
C SER A 28 5.52 -4.80 -13.07
N HIS A 29 6.62 -4.31 -13.68
CA HIS A 29 7.48 -3.30 -13.07
C HIS A 29 6.74 -1.99 -12.81
N LYS A 30 5.88 -1.56 -13.72
CA LYS A 30 5.06 -0.37 -13.54
C LYS A 30 4.09 -0.55 -12.37
N ASP A 31 3.40 -1.68 -12.31
CA ASP A 31 2.41 -1.97 -11.26
C ASP A 31 3.06 -2.06 -9.86
N MET A 32 4.21 -2.73 -9.76
CA MET A 32 4.99 -2.79 -8.51
C MET A 32 5.44 -1.41 -8.03
N ASN A 33 5.88 -0.54 -8.95
CA ASN A 33 6.28 0.83 -8.60
C ASN A 33 5.09 1.66 -8.11
N LEU A 34 3.91 1.51 -8.73
CA LEU A 34 2.68 2.19 -8.30
C LEU A 34 2.24 1.72 -6.90
N GLN A 35 2.30 0.42 -6.64
CA GLN A 35 1.97 -0.13 -5.33
C GLN A 35 2.95 0.36 -4.26
N SER A 36 4.26 0.33 -4.53
CA SER A 36 5.29 0.82 -3.61
C SER A 36 5.09 2.30 -3.29
N LEU A 37 4.78 3.12 -4.31
CA LEU A 37 4.48 4.54 -4.14
C LEU A 37 3.21 4.77 -3.32
N ALA A 38 2.14 4.00 -3.56
CA ALA A 38 0.91 4.08 -2.79
C ALA A 38 1.17 3.76 -1.31
N VAL A 39 1.92 2.70 -1.01
CA VAL A 39 2.30 2.32 0.35
C VAL A 39 3.16 3.41 1.01
N ALA A 40 4.11 4.00 0.28
CA ALA A 40 4.94 5.09 0.80
C ALA A 40 4.09 6.33 1.17
N GLN A 41 3.14 6.72 0.30
CA GLN A 41 2.23 7.84 0.59
C GLN A 41 1.28 7.53 1.75
N LEU A 42 0.73 6.31 1.81
CA LEU A 42 -0.10 5.89 2.95
C LEU A 42 0.69 5.90 4.27
N ARG A 43 1.95 5.46 4.24
CA ARG A 43 2.83 5.49 5.42
C ARG A 43 3.19 6.91 5.85
N ASP A 44 3.43 7.81 4.91
CA ASP A 44 3.66 9.24 5.19
C ASP A 44 2.44 9.86 5.88
N LEU A 45 1.22 9.52 5.43
CA LEU A 45 -0.02 9.94 6.08
C LEU A 45 -0.14 9.42 7.53
N LEU A 46 0.16 8.14 7.77
CA LEU A 46 0.19 7.56 9.12
C LEU A 46 1.25 8.24 10.01
N GLN A 47 2.42 8.55 9.48
CA GLN A 47 3.49 9.20 10.22
C GLN A 47 3.13 10.64 10.61
N ARG A 48 2.49 11.39 9.71
CA ARG A 48 1.98 12.75 9.99
C ARG A 48 0.86 12.75 11.03
N ASN A 49 0.07 11.68 11.08
CA ASN A 49 -0.92 11.48 12.12
C ASN A 49 -0.29 11.16 13.48
N GLY A 50 0.67 10.24 13.52
CA GLY A 50 1.41 9.93 14.74
C GLY A 50 2.21 11.10 15.31
N SER A 51 2.65 12.04 14.46
CA SER A 51 3.35 13.27 14.89
C SER A 51 2.41 14.42 15.31
N GLY A 52 1.09 14.24 15.19
CA GLY A 52 0.09 15.25 15.56
C GLY A 52 -0.09 16.39 14.55
N SER A 53 0.55 16.31 13.37
CA SER A 53 0.43 17.32 12.31
C SER A 53 -0.81 17.16 11.42
N LEU A 54 -1.46 16.00 11.44
CA LEU A 54 -2.61 15.71 10.59
C LEU A 54 -3.57 14.73 11.28
N ASP A 55 -4.82 15.12 11.45
CA ASP A 55 -5.85 14.21 11.95
C ASP A 55 -6.53 13.50 10.78
N LEU A 56 -6.20 12.20 10.60
CA LEU A 56 -6.76 11.33 9.56
C LEU A 56 -8.24 10.99 9.82
N CYS A 57 -8.72 11.18 11.05
CA CYS A 57 -10.10 10.90 11.43
C CYS A 57 -11.01 12.11 11.22
N ALA A 58 -10.46 13.32 11.30
CA ALA A 58 -11.18 14.55 11.00
C ALA A 58 -11.10 14.93 9.50
N THR A 59 -10.11 14.43 8.76
CA THR A 59 -9.84 14.84 7.37
C THR A 59 -9.87 13.62 6.44
N ALA A 60 -10.67 13.67 5.37
CA ALA A 60 -10.66 12.64 4.32
C ALA A 60 -9.35 12.72 3.51
N PRO A 61 -8.37 11.83 3.71
CA PRO A 61 -7.08 11.93 3.04
C PRO A 61 -7.19 11.41 1.60
N SER A 62 -6.39 11.97 0.69
CA SER A 62 -6.30 11.52 -0.70
C SER A 62 -4.85 11.29 -1.11
N ILE A 63 -4.59 10.23 -1.86
CA ILE A 63 -3.26 9.89 -2.39
C ILE A 63 -3.23 10.15 -3.88
N LYS A 64 -2.08 10.63 -4.37
CA LYS A 64 -1.90 10.97 -5.80
C LYS A 64 -1.00 9.95 -6.46
N LEU A 65 -1.56 9.16 -7.37
CA LEU A 65 -0.79 8.22 -8.19
C LEU A 65 -0.56 8.78 -9.60
N PRO A 66 0.66 8.68 -10.14
CA PRO A 66 0.89 8.91 -11.56
C PRO A 66 0.08 7.91 -12.40
N PRO A 67 -0.59 8.34 -13.48
CA PRO A 67 -0.34 9.58 -14.21
C PRO A 67 -1.17 10.80 -13.78
N GLN A 68 -2.14 10.70 -12.86
CA GLN A 68 -2.90 11.80 -12.22
C GLN A 68 -4.19 11.30 -11.51
N LEU A 69 -4.15 10.09 -10.95
CA LEU A 69 -5.32 9.51 -10.28
C LEU A 69 -5.28 9.86 -8.79
N SER A 70 -6.21 10.69 -8.34
CA SER A 70 -6.41 10.99 -6.92
C SER A 70 -7.40 9.99 -6.34
N LEU A 71 -6.94 9.13 -5.44
CA LEU A 71 -7.80 8.17 -4.79
C LEU A 71 -8.14 8.59 -3.36
N PRO A 72 -9.43 8.51 -2.97
CA PRO A 72 -9.82 8.68 -1.58
C PRO A 72 -9.29 7.51 -0.75
N VAL A 73 -8.68 7.83 0.39
CA VAL A 73 -8.24 6.83 1.36
C VAL A 73 -9.36 6.63 2.38
N SER A 74 -9.81 5.39 2.55
CA SER A 74 -10.73 5.04 3.63
C SER A 74 -9.93 4.81 4.92
N VAL A 75 -10.30 5.53 5.97
CA VAL A 75 -9.66 5.46 7.29
C VAL A 75 -10.58 4.68 8.22
N SER A 76 -10.04 3.64 8.87
CA SER A 76 -10.78 2.83 9.85
C SER A 76 -10.03 2.79 11.18
N GLY A 77 -10.76 2.80 12.30
CA GLY A 77 -10.19 2.78 13.65
C GLY A 77 -10.23 4.12 14.41
N CYS A 78 -10.94 5.13 13.89
CA CYS A 78 -11.04 6.46 14.50
C CYS A 78 -11.77 6.51 15.85
N ASP A 79 -12.65 5.54 16.11
CA ASP A 79 -13.43 5.45 17.35
C ASP A 79 -12.82 4.47 18.37
N ALA A 80 -11.69 3.85 18.05
CA ALA A 80 -11.06 2.84 18.91
C ALA A 80 -10.24 3.51 20.02
N SER A 81 -10.88 4.06 21.05
CA SER A 81 -10.17 4.52 22.25
C SER A 81 -9.71 3.30 23.06
N LEU A 82 -8.43 2.94 22.97
CA LEU A 82 -7.80 1.96 23.85
C LEU A 82 -7.45 2.59 25.20
N SER A 83 -7.58 1.79 26.25
CA SER A 83 -7.08 2.11 27.58
C SER A 83 -5.91 1.19 27.92
N ALA A 84 -4.72 1.76 28.12
CA ALA A 84 -3.54 1.01 28.53
C ALA A 84 -3.30 1.22 30.04
N SER A 85 -3.04 0.15 30.77
CA SER A 85 -2.74 0.24 32.20
C SER A 85 -1.27 -0.07 32.44
N VAL A 86 -0.51 0.90 32.93
CA VAL A 86 0.91 0.70 33.29
C VAL A 86 1.00 0.47 34.80
N GLY A 87 1.46 -0.72 35.18
CA GLY A 87 1.66 -1.12 36.57
C GLY A 87 1.87 -2.64 36.72
N LYS A 88 2.60 -3.08 37.75
CA LYS A 88 2.65 -4.50 38.12
C LYS A 88 1.30 -4.87 38.74
N THR A 89 0.86 -6.12 38.57
CA THR A 89 -0.48 -6.60 38.95
C THR A 89 -0.81 -6.50 40.46
N SER A 90 0.17 -6.17 41.29
CA SER A 90 0.07 -6.19 42.76
C SER A 90 0.54 -4.91 43.46
N ASP A 91 0.54 -3.76 42.77
CA ASP A 91 0.84 -2.45 43.38
C ASP A 91 -0.33 -1.48 43.19
N SER A 92 -0.77 -0.85 44.28
CA SER A 92 -1.92 0.07 44.31
C SER A 92 -1.73 1.36 43.50
N ALA A 93 -0.55 1.59 42.88
CA ALA A 93 -0.29 2.68 41.95
C ALA A 93 -0.60 2.32 40.48
N ARG A 94 -1.67 1.56 40.21
CA ARG A 94 -2.10 1.24 38.84
C ARG A 94 -2.61 2.50 38.14
N LYS A 95 -1.84 3.03 37.19
CA LYS A 95 -2.23 4.20 36.38
C LYS A 95 -2.86 3.72 35.06
N THR A 96 -4.17 3.92 34.92
CA THR A 96 -4.87 3.73 33.66
C THR A 96 -4.67 4.96 32.77
N LEU A 97 -4.08 4.75 31.61
CA LEU A 97 -3.99 5.73 30.52
C LEU A 97 -5.24 5.54 29.68
N THR A 98 -6.17 6.49 29.77
CA THR A 98 -7.33 6.58 28.89
C THR A 98 -7.02 7.53 27.74
N GLY A 99 -7.56 7.25 26.54
CA GLY A 99 -7.39 8.10 25.35
C GLY A 99 -6.27 7.67 24.39
N LEU A 100 -5.83 6.41 24.43
CA LEU A 100 -4.95 5.91 23.37
C LEU A 100 -5.79 5.68 22.11
N HIS A 101 -5.40 6.28 20.99
CA HIS A 101 -6.00 5.96 19.71
C HIS A 101 -5.59 4.55 19.28
N GLY A 102 -6.57 3.78 18.83
CA GLY A 102 -6.37 2.46 18.29
C GLY A 102 -5.60 2.50 16.99
N PRO A 103 -5.04 1.35 16.60
CA PRO A 103 -4.19 1.31 15.43
C PRO A 103 -5.04 1.57 14.19
N LEU A 104 -4.84 2.74 13.58
CA LEU A 104 -5.54 3.11 12.37
C LEU A 104 -5.14 2.16 11.23
N SER A 105 -6.13 1.73 10.45
CA SER A 105 -5.93 1.00 9.20
C SER A 105 -6.43 1.87 8.06
N LEU A 106 -5.54 2.18 7.12
CA LEU A 106 -5.83 2.89 5.89
C LEU A 106 -6.02 1.88 4.76
N SER A 107 -7.10 2.04 4.00
CA SER A 107 -7.41 1.21 2.83
C SER A 107 -7.65 2.09 1.61
N VAL A 108 -7.05 1.69 0.49
CA VAL A 108 -7.27 2.26 -0.83
C VAL A 108 -7.66 1.14 -1.79
N THR A 109 -8.77 1.31 -2.49
CA THR A 109 -9.24 0.36 -3.50
C THR A 109 -9.10 0.97 -4.89
N ASP A 110 -8.26 0.37 -5.75
CA ASP A 110 -8.16 0.77 -7.16
C ASP A 110 -7.91 -0.43 -8.08
N PRO A 111 -8.58 -0.53 -9.24
CA PRO A 111 -8.29 -1.56 -10.24
C PRO A 111 -6.87 -1.48 -10.82
N ALA A 112 -6.21 -0.31 -10.86
CA ALA A 112 -4.82 -0.17 -11.29
C ALA A 112 -3.81 -0.57 -10.20
N LEU A 113 -4.25 -0.77 -8.96
CA LEU A 113 -3.45 -1.36 -7.88
C LEU A 113 -3.61 -2.88 -7.77
N GLY A 114 -4.43 -3.49 -8.63
CA GLY A 114 -4.75 -4.92 -8.58
C GLY A 114 -5.70 -5.30 -7.45
N GLY A 115 -6.39 -4.33 -6.82
CA GLY A 115 -7.36 -4.59 -5.75
C GLY A 115 -7.28 -3.59 -4.60
N GLU A 116 -7.47 -4.10 -3.37
CA GLU A 116 -7.41 -3.31 -2.14
C GLU A 116 -5.99 -3.35 -1.54
N VAL A 117 -5.41 -2.17 -1.30
CA VAL A 117 -4.15 -2.01 -0.57
C VAL A 117 -4.46 -1.46 0.81
N ARG A 118 -4.15 -2.25 1.84
CA ARG A 118 -4.33 -1.88 3.25
C ARG A 118 -2.98 -1.67 3.92
N VAL A 119 -2.84 -0.60 4.70
CA VAL A 119 -1.68 -0.38 5.59
C VAL A 119 -2.14 0.03 6.98
N GLY A 120 -1.34 -0.29 7.99
CA GLY A 120 -1.76 -0.13 9.38
C GLY A 120 -2.73 -1.23 9.82
N GLY A 121 -3.32 -1.06 11.00
CA GLY A 121 -3.91 -2.16 11.75
C GLY A 121 -2.87 -2.78 12.68
N GLY A 122 -3.16 -2.71 13.97
CA GLY A 122 -2.40 -3.31 15.03
C GLY A 122 -3.17 -4.54 15.48
N LEU A 123 -2.39 -5.54 15.84
CA LEU A 123 -2.80 -6.80 16.44
C LEU A 123 -3.77 -6.57 17.61
#